data_AF-A0A7S4K4F6-F1
#
_entry.id   AF-A0A7S4K4F6-F1
#
_cell.length_a   1.000
_cell.length_b   1.000
_cell.length_c   1.000
_cell.angle_alpha   90.00
_cell.angle_beta   90.00
_cell.angle_gamma   90.00
#
_symmetry.space_group_name_H-M   'P 1'
#
loop_
_entity.id
_entity.type
_entity.pdbx_description
1 polymer ?
#
loop_
_entity_poly.entity_id
_entity_poly.type
_entity_poly.pdbx_seq_one_letter_code
_entity_poly.pdbx_strand_id
1 'polypeptide(L)'
;HFFTQTRPATLVVFDKDGTLKDFHTSWVPWLESNAKRVCSLLDSGAASPPLDSPRPTIESVFGTVGYFPHLGKEKSLTTDSPLTHASMSCIRKLVEDHVGPEAIEGWEDKVCPKEVVIDAVIPDLPNSLSQLKNVGGVRLAVATSDTVANASGALHHFNVAQLFDLVIGCDSEGYRLKPEKQILQRLCDELSIHPHRCVMVGDTCADMIMAKDSGAIGVG
;
A
#
# COMPACT_ATOMS: atom_id res chain seq x y z
N HIS A 1 35.52 -4.70 20.60
CA HIS A 1 35.37 -3.33 20.08
C HIS A 1 34.84 -3.44 18.64
N PHE A 2 33.54 -3.63 18.46
CA PHE A 2 32.90 -3.61 17.15
C PHE A 2 32.22 -2.25 17.02
N PHE A 3 32.93 -1.28 16.46
CA PHE A 3 32.27 -0.09 15.93
C PHE A 3 31.41 -0.57 14.74
N THR A 4 30.10 -0.65 14.93
CA THR A 4 29.17 -0.61 13.80
C THR A 4 29.35 0.75 13.15
N GLN A 5 30.25 0.86 12.18
CA GLN A 5 30.30 2.02 11.29
C GLN A 5 28.95 2.06 10.57
N THR A 6 28.04 2.89 11.05
CA THR A 6 26.82 3.25 10.33
C THR A 6 27.28 4.04 9.09
N ARG A 7 27.43 3.33 7.98
CA ARG A 7 27.67 3.99 6.68
C ARG A 7 26.41 4.81 6.36
N PRO A 8 26.54 6.03 5.86
CA PRO A 8 25.38 6.84 5.52
C PRO A 8 24.52 6.11 4.48
N ALA A 9 23.21 6.14 4.70
CA ALA A 9 22.24 5.62 3.76
C ALA A 9 22.36 6.36 2.43
N THR A 10 22.30 5.62 1.34
CA THR A 10 22.30 6.18 -0.03
C THR A 10 21.04 5.83 -0.80
N LEU A 11 20.17 5.00 -0.22
CA LEU A 11 18.85 4.70 -0.73
C LEU A 11 17.84 4.85 0.42
N VAL A 12 16.79 5.62 0.17
CA VAL A 12 15.60 5.65 1.02
C VAL A 12 14.44 5.11 0.18
N VAL A 13 13.91 3.97 0.61
CA VAL A 13 12.73 3.34 0.03
C VAL A 13 11.55 3.69 0.90
N PHE A 14 10.46 4.14 0.27
CA PHE A 14 9.21 4.44 0.96
C PHE A 14 8.15 3.41 0.60
N ASP A 15 7.38 2.98 1.59
CA ASP A 15 6.02 2.56 1.32
C ASP A 15 5.18 3.76 0.85
N LYS A 16 4.10 3.49 0.12
CA LYS A 16 3.19 4.50 -0.40
C LYS A 16 2.02 4.81 0.55
N ASP A 17 1.18 3.82 0.86
CA ASP A 17 -0.11 4.04 1.54
C ASP A 17 0.04 3.88 3.05
N GLY A 18 -0.19 4.95 3.81
CA GLY A 18 0.11 5.02 5.24
C GLY A 18 1.43 5.74 5.54
N THR A 19 2.30 5.88 4.54
CA THR A 19 3.62 6.52 4.66
C THR A 19 3.78 7.83 3.87
N LEU A 20 3.47 7.83 2.57
CA LEU A 20 3.49 9.06 1.75
C LEU A 20 2.09 9.64 1.61
N LYS A 21 1.11 8.77 1.38
CA LYS A 21 -0.31 9.03 1.16
C LYS A 21 -1.11 8.56 2.38
N ASP A 22 -2.00 9.39 2.93
CA ASP A 22 -2.81 8.98 4.07
C ASP A 22 -3.76 7.85 3.65
N PHE A 23 -3.67 6.74 4.38
CA PHE A 23 -4.45 5.54 4.10
C PHE A 23 -5.96 5.82 4.21
N HIS A 24 -6.40 6.51 5.25
CA HIS A 24 -7.82 6.67 5.56
C HIS A 24 -8.52 7.62 4.60
N THR A 25 -7.88 8.71 4.19
CA THR A 25 -8.44 9.66 3.22
C THR A 25 -8.58 9.05 1.83
N SER A 26 -7.93 7.90 1.58
CA SER A 26 -7.91 7.27 0.26
C SER A 26 -8.63 5.92 0.19
N TRP A 27 -8.24 4.96 1.04
CA TRP A 27 -8.79 3.60 1.01
C TRP A 27 -10.20 3.52 1.58
N VAL A 28 -10.54 4.32 2.61
CA VAL A 28 -11.85 4.21 3.27
C VAL A 28 -12.99 4.65 2.36
N PRO A 29 -12.96 5.83 1.68
CA PRO A 29 -14.02 6.20 0.75
C PRO A 29 -14.17 5.21 -0.41
N TRP A 30 -13.05 4.67 -0.89
CA TRP A 30 -13.05 3.66 -1.95
C TRP A 30 -13.69 2.34 -1.49
N LEU A 31 -13.33 1.84 -0.31
CA LEU A 31 -13.87 0.60 0.24
C LEU A 31 -15.36 0.75 0.56
N GLU A 32 -15.76 1.88 1.13
CA GLU A 32 -17.18 2.20 1.34
C GLU A 32 -17.99 2.21 0.05
N SER A 33 -17.46 2.86 -1.00
CA SER A 33 -18.13 2.94 -2.30
C SER A 33 -18.34 1.55 -2.91
N ASN A 34 -17.29 0.73 -2.92
CA ASN A 34 -17.37 -0.63 -3.44
C ASN A 34 -18.31 -1.52 -2.60
N ALA A 35 -18.23 -1.46 -1.27
CA ALA A 35 -19.12 -2.24 -0.40
C ALA A 35 -20.60 -1.85 -0.55
N LYS A 36 -20.90 -0.54 -0.69
CA LYS A 36 -22.24 -0.04 -0.99
C LYS A 36 -22.76 -0.56 -2.33
N ARG A 37 -21.90 -0.58 -3.36
CA ARG A 37 -22.24 -1.14 -4.69
C ARG A 37 -22.59 -2.63 -4.59
N VAL A 38 -21.72 -3.43 -3.96
CA VAL A 38 -21.96 -4.86 -3.73
C VAL A 38 -23.32 -5.09 -3.06
N CYS A 39 -23.59 -4.36 -1.96
CA CYS A 39 -24.85 -4.51 -1.23
C CYS A 39 -26.06 -4.12 -2.10
N SER A 40 -25.95 -3.07 -2.91
CA SER A 40 -27.02 -2.64 -3.83
C SER A 40 -27.33 -3.67 -4.92
N LEU A 41 -26.32 -4.39 -5.44
CA LEU A 41 -26.54 -5.49 -6.40
C LEU A 41 -27.29 -6.65 -5.75
N LEU A 42 -26.91 -6.99 -4.52
CA LEU A 42 -27.60 -8.01 -3.73
C LEU A 42 -29.04 -7.58 -3.36
N ASP A 43 -29.27 -6.29 -3.07
CA ASP A 43 -30.61 -5.75 -2.73
C ASP A 43 -31.56 -5.78 -3.91
N SER A 44 -31.05 -5.50 -5.11
CA SER A 44 -31.84 -5.49 -6.35
C SER A 44 -32.10 -6.89 -6.91
N GLY A 45 -31.44 -7.93 -6.39
CA GLY A 45 -31.48 -9.28 -6.94
C GLY A 45 -30.67 -9.43 -8.24
N ALA A 46 -29.84 -8.43 -8.58
CA ALA A 46 -28.95 -8.47 -9.73
C ALA A 46 -27.73 -9.39 -9.51
N ALA A 47 -27.46 -9.75 -8.25
CA ALA A 47 -26.46 -10.73 -7.85
C ALA A 47 -27.00 -11.61 -6.72
N SER A 48 -26.51 -12.84 -6.63
CA SER A 48 -26.78 -13.73 -5.50
C SER A 48 -25.53 -13.97 -4.64
N PRO A 49 -25.67 -14.06 -3.30
CA PRO A 49 -24.55 -14.44 -2.44
C PRO A 49 -24.15 -15.91 -2.70
N PRO A 50 -22.96 -16.34 -2.23
CA PRO A 50 -22.57 -17.75 -2.27
C PRO A 50 -23.60 -18.66 -1.59
N LEU A 51 -23.75 -19.89 -2.10
CA LEU A 51 -24.69 -20.88 -1.56
C LEU A 51 -24.38 -21.17 -0.08
N ASP A 52 -25.42 -21.29 0.74
CA ASP A 52 -25.36 -21.56 2.18
C ASP A 52 -24.62 -20.51 3.03
N SER A 53 -24.32 -19.33 2.46
CA SER A 53 -23.72 -18.21 3.20
C SER A 53 -24.77 -17.19 3.67
N PRO A 54 -24.56 -16.53 4.83
CA PRO A 54 -25.37 -15.39 5.21
C PRO A 54 -25.20 -14.28 4.17
N ARG A 55 -26.26 -13.48 4.00
CA ARG A 55 -26.21 -12.34 3.09
C ARG A 55 -25.10 -11.35 3.50
N PRO A 56 -24.17 -10.98 2.60
CA PRO A 56 -23.15 -9.99 2.90
C PRO A 56 -23.74 -8.63 3.27
N THR A 57 -23.17 -8.01 4.31
CA THR A 57 -23.37 -6.60 4.69
C THR A 57 -22.11 -5.78 4.42
N ILE A 58 -22.22 -4.44 4.46
CA ILE A 58 -21.07 -3.53 4.34
C ILE A 58 -19.99 -3.89 5.37
N GLU A 59 -20.38 -4.09 6.64
CA GLU A 59 -19.46 -4.45 7.72
C GLU A 59 -18.78 -5.80 7.46
N SER A 60 -19.50 -6.77 6.89
CA SER A 60 -18.92 -8.06 6.55
C SER A 60 -17.87 -7.93 5.44
N VAL A 61 -18.10 -7.08 4.43
CA VAL A 61 -17.14 -6.79 3.36
C VAL A 61 -15.91 -6.07 3.90
N PHE A 62 -16.08 -5.16 4.87
CA PHE A 62 -14.93 -4.56 5.55
C PHE A 62 -14.14 -5.60 6.35
N GLY A 63 -14.85 -6.52 7.01
CA GLY A 63 -14.26 -7.62 7.76
C GLY A 63 -13.38 -8.54 6.91
N THR A 64 -13.72 -8.81 5.65
CA THR A 64 -12.91 -9.68 4.77
C THR A 64 -11.52 -9.10 4.48
N VAL A 65 -11.40 -7.77 4.54
CA VAL A 65 -10.14 -7.05 4.35
C VAL A 65 -9.57 -6.55 5.68
N GLY A 66 -10.06 -7.05 6.81
CA GLY A 66 -9.54 -6.73 8.14
C GLY A 66 -9.73 -5.27 8.56
N TYR A 67 -10.76 -4.60 8.02
CA TYR A 67 -11.11 -3.21 8.34
C TYR A 67 -12.36 -3.15 9.24
N PHE A 68 -12.29 -2.38 10.32
CA PHE A 68 -13.31 -2.26 11.36
C PHE A 68 -13.48 -0.78 11.79
N PRO A 69 -14.28 0.01 11.06
CA PRO A 69 -14.33 1.48 11.25
C PRO A 69 -14.81 1.92 12.64
N HIS A 70 -15.63 1.10 13.31
CA HIS A 70 -16.17 1.40 14.63
C HIS A 70 -15.12 1.42 15.77
N LEU A 71 -13.91 0.91 15.52
CA LEU A 71 -12.80 0.91 16.49
C LEU A 71 -12.00 2.22 16.52
N GLY A 72 -12.32 3.17 15.64
CA GLY A 72 -11.60 4.45 15.48
C GLY A 72 -10.38 4.33 14.56
N LYS A 73 -9.91 5.47 14.02
CA LYS A 73 -8.88 5.55 12.95
C LYS A 73 -7.68 4.63 13.24
N GLU A 74 -7.06 4.78 14.41
CA GLU A 74 -5.84 4.04 14.81
C GLU A 74 -6.01 2.52 14.96
N LYS A 75 -7.23 2.04 15.21
CA LYS A 75 -7.51 0.60 15.46
C LYS A 75 -8.41 -0.01 14.40
N SER A 76 -8.71 0.74 13.35
CA SER A 76 -9.64 0.32 12.32
C SER A 76 -9.03 -0.69 11.35
N LEU A 77 -7.71 -0.89 11.35
CA LEU A 77 -7.05 -1.99 10.65
C LEU A 77 -6.56 -3.03 11.64
N THR A 78 -6.80 -4.30 11.34
CA THR A 78 -6.12 -5.40 12.02
C THR A 78 -4.64 -5.42 11.64
N THR A 79 -3.79 -5.97 12.53
CA THR A 79 -2.34 -6.04 12.34
C THR A 79 -1.93 -6.73 11.03
N ASP A 80 -2.68 -7.77 10.62
CA ASP A 80 -2.49 -8.52 9.38
C ASP A 80 -3.58 -8.20 8.34
N SER A 81 -4.11 -6.96 8.34
CA SER A 81 -5.09 -6.55 7.33
C SER A 81 -4.49 -6.70 5.93
N PRO A 82 -5.18 -7.39 4.99
CA PRO A 82 -4.75 -7.48 3.59
C PRO A 82 -4.53 -6.11 2.93
N LEU A 83 -5.19 -5.05 3.40
CA LEU A 83 -5.04 -3.70 2.85
C LEU A 83 -3.63 -3.11 3.05
N THR A 84 -2.83 -3.68 3.94
CA THR A 84 -1.48 -3.20 4.26
C THR A 84 -0.38 -3.86 3.43
N HIS A 85 -0.65 -5.03 2.83
CA HIS A 85 0.40 -5.85 2.22
C HIS A 85 -0.03 -6.65 0.98
N ALA A 86 -1.33 -6.88 0.76
CA ALA A 86 -1.82 -7.67 -0.36
C ALA A 86 -1.94 -6.83 -1.64
N SER A 87 -1.91 -7.49 -2.80
CA SER A 87 -2.22 -6.84 -4.07
C SER A 87 -3.71 -6.55 -4.21
N MET A 88 -4.05 -5.63 -5.11
CA MET A 88 -5.44 -5.36 -5.46
C MET A 88 -6.18 -6.59 -5.97
N SER A 89 -5.51 -7.46 -6.74
CA SER A 89 -6.11 -8.71 -7.23
C SER A 89 -6.39 -9.70 -6.10
N CYS A 90 -5.51 -9.80 -5.10
CA CYS A 90 -5.76 -10.60 -3.90
C CYS A 90 -6.92 -10.03 -3.07
N ILE A 91 -6.96 -8.71 -2.87
CA ILE A 91 -8.07 -8.04 -2.17
C ILE A 91 -9.39 -8.29 -2.88
N ARG A 92 -9.43 -8.09 -4.21
CA ARG A 92 -10.61 -8.37 -5.03
C ARG A 92 -11.06 -9.82 -4.89
N LYS A 93 -10.13 -10.78 -4.93
CA LYS A 93 -10.46 -12.20 -4.79
C LYS A 93 -11.02 -12.55 -3.41
N LEU A 94 -10.43 -12.01 -2.34
CA LEU A 94 -10.94 -12.19 -0.98
C LEU A 94 -12.38 -11.69 -0.82
N VAL A 95 -12.69 -10.53 -1.42
CA VAL A 95 -14.06 -10.00 -1.39
C VAL A 95 -14.98 -10.85 -2.28
N GLU A 96 -14.56 -11.21 -3.49
CA GLU A 96 -15.32 -12.09 -4.41
C GLU A 96 -15.72 -13.41 -3.75
N ASP A 97 -14.80 -14.06 -3.03
CA ASP A 97 -15.08 -15.33 -2.33
C ASP A 97 -16.15 -15.17 -1.24
N HIS A 98 -16.27 -13.97 -0.66
CA HIS A 98 -17.29 -13.64 0.35
C HIS A 98 -18.63 -13.21 -0.27
N VAL A 99 -18.61 -12.44 -1.35
CA VAL A 99 -19.81 -11.78 -1.90
C VAL A 99 -20.40 -12.48 -3.12
N GLY A 100 -19.64 -13.37 -3.75
CA GLY A 100 -19.98 -14.05 -4.99
C GLY A 100 -19.48 -13.29 -6.25
N PRO A 101 -19.25 -14.02 -7.36
CA PRO A 101 -18.67 -13.45 -8.58
C PRO A 101 -19.58 -12.45 -9.30
N GLU A 102 -20.90 -12.55 -9.15
CA GLU A 102 -21.83 -11.58 -9.72
C GLU A 102 -21.78 -10.24 -8.97
N ALA A 103 -21.62 -10.29 -7.64
CA ALA A 103 -21.63 -9.09 -6.81
C ALA A 103 -20.32 -8.29 -6.88
N ILE A 104 -19.22 -8.91 -7.34
CA ILE A 104 -17.94 -8.20 -7.59
C ILE A 104 -17.89 -7.53 -8.98
N GLU A 105 -18.92 -7.70 -9.82
CA GLU A 105 -18.96 -7.09 -11.14
C GLU A 105 -18.93 -5.54 -11.05
N GLY A 106 -18.03 -4.91 -11.80
CA GLY A 106 -17.81 -3.47 -11.75
C GLY A 106 -17.14 -2.97 -10.47
N TRP A 107 -16.50 -3.86 -9.69
CA TRP A 107 -15.55 -3.46 -8.65
C TRP A 107 -14.43 -2.61 -9.25
N GLU A 108 -14.19 -1.45 -8.64
CA GLU A 108 -13.18 -0.49 -9.08
C GLU A 108 -11.82 -0.88 -8.51
N ASP A 109 -10.88 -1.30 -9.37
CA ASP A 109 -9.53 -1.67 -8.93
C ASP A 109 -8.65 -0.45 -8.62
N LYS A 110 -9.06 0.76 -9.04
CA LYS A 110 -8.32 1.98 -8.75
C LYS A 110 -8.74 2.61 -7.42
N VAL A 111 -7.86 2.52 -6.44
CA VAL A 111 -7.99 3.18 -5.12
C VAL A 111 -7.69 4.68 -5.23
N CYS A 112 -8.47 5.42 -6.02
CA CYS A 112 -8.48 6.88 -6.14
C CYS A 112 -9.65 7.31 -7.07
N PRO A 113 -10.84 7.65 -6.54
CA PRO A 113 -11.84 8.37 -7.31
C PRO A 113 -11.27 9.75 -7.70
N LYS A 114 -11.60 10.26 -8.89
CA LYS A 114 -11.10 11.56 -9.39
C LYS A 114 -11.44 12.77 -8.52
N GLU A 115 -12.35 12.61 -7.55
CA GLU A 115 -12.97 13.70 -6.78
C GLU A 115 -12.61 13.67 -5.28
N VAL A 116 -11.76 12.74 -4.83
CA VAL A 116 -11.36 12.67 -3.41
C VAL A 116 -10.08 13.47 -3.19
N VAL A 117 -10.12 14.38 -2.22
CA VAL A 117 -8.92 15.05 -1.70
C VAL A 117 -8.14 14.04 -0.87
N ILE A 118 -6.89 13.82 -1.26
CA ILE A 118 -6.01 12.85 -0.62
C ILE A 118 -4.94 13.63 0.13
N ASP A 119 -4.79 13.34 1.41
CA ASP A 119 -3.78 14.00 2.23
C ASP A 119 -2.43 13.28 2.13
N ALA A 120 -1.35 14.06 2.19
CA ALA A 120 -0.02 13.50 2.44
C ALA A 120 0.14 13.26 3.95
N VAL A 121 0.81 12.17 4.32
CA VAL A 121 1.13 11.89 5.73
C VAL A 121 2.24 12.80 6.23
N ILE A 122 3.25 13.04 5.39
CA ILE A 122 4.38 13.90 5.70
C ILE A 122 3.99 15.36 5.42
N PRO A 123 4.05 16.25 6.43
CA PRO A 123 3.80 17.68 6.22
C PRO A 123 4.78 18.27 5.22
N ASP A 124 4.28 19.04 4.25
CA ASP A 124 5.09 19.63 3.18
C ASP A 124 5.97 18.58 2.47
N LEU A 125 5.35 17.45 2.09
CA LEU A 125 6.01 16.31 1.45
C LEU A 125 7.01 16.71 0.34
N PRO A 126 6.69 17.62 -0.60
CA PRO A 126 7.65 18.02 -1.64
C PRO A 126 8.93 18.63 -1.08
N ASN A 127 8.83 19.48 -0.07
CA ASN A 127 10.00 20.11 0.56
C ASN A 127 10.79 19.07 1.39
N SER A 128 10.11 18.22 2.17
CA SER A 128 10.78 17.17 2.94
C SER A 128 11.60 16.21 2.05
N LEU A 129 11.02 15.75 0.94
CA LEU A 129 11.74 14.90 -0.02
C LEU A 129 12.86 15.66 -0.74
N SER A 130 12.65 16.93 -1.07
CA SER A 130 13.68 17.78 -1.69
C SER A 130 14.88 17.98 -0.75
N GLN A 131 14.63 18.19 0.55
CA GLN A 131 15.68 18.28 1.56
C GLN A 131 16.50 16.98 1.64
N LEU A 132 15.85 15.81 1.59
CA LEU A 132 16.54 14.53 1.54
C LEU A 132 17.44 14.39 0.30
N LYS A 133 16.96 14.77 -0.89
CA LYS A 133 17.79 14.77 -2.11
C LYS A 133 18.97 15.75 -1.99
N ASN A 134 18.76 16.91 -1.38
CA ASN A 134 19.75 17.98 -1.26
C ASN A 134 20.90 17.65 -0.29
N VAL A 135 20.75 16.68 0.61
CA VAL A 135 21.88 16.13 1.40
C VAL A 135 22.98 15.57 0.47
N GLY A 136 22.61 15.17 -0.75
CA GLY A 136 23.53 14.67 -1.76
C GLY A 136 23.84 13.18 -1.60
N GLY A 137 23.92 12.47 -2.73
CA GLY A 137 24.24 11.04 -2.74
C GLY A 137 23.12 10.10 -2.27
N VAL A 138 21.92 10.62 -2.05
CA VAL A 138 20.72 9.84 -1.68
C VAL A 138 19.83 9.65 -2.91
N ARG A 139 19.45 8.40 -3.17
CA ARG A 139 18.40 8.01 -4.11
C ARG A 139 17.11 7.73 -3.37
N LEU A 140 15.98 8.01 -4.01
CA LEU A 140 14.65 7.75 -3.45
C LEU A 140 13.94 6.72 -4.31
N ALA A 141 13.25 5.77 -3.68
CA ALA A 141 12.44 4.79 -4.38
C ALA A 141 11.15 4.48 -3.63
N VAL A 142 10.19 3.85 -4.33
CA VAL A 142 8.94 3.34 -3.74
C VAL A 142 8.88 1.82 -3.85
N ALA A 143 8.51 1.17 -2.75
CA ALA A 143 8.14 -0.24 -2.68
C ALA A 143 6.69 -0.35 -2.23
N THR A 144 5.80 -0.90 -3.07
CA THR A 144 4.38 -0.98 -2.74
C THR A 144 3.74 -2.28 -3.23
N SER A 145 2.68 -2.71 -2.54
CA SER A 145 1.83 -3.84 -2.95
C SER A 145 0.76 -3.44 -3.98
N ASP A 146 0.63 -2.14 -4.27
CA ASP A 146 -0.20 -1.61 -5.34
C ASP A 146 0.53 -1.65 -6.70
N THR A 147 -0.15 -1.32 -7.79
CA THR A 147 0.46 -1.24 -9.13
C THR A 147 1.39 -0.03 -9.26
N VAL A 148 2.39 -0.12 -10.15
CA VAL A 148 3.26 1.01 -10.50
C VAL A 148 2.44 2.20 -11.01
N ALA A 149 1.37 1.94 -11.77
CA ALA A 149 0.50 2.99 -12.31
C ALA A 149 -0.22 3.77 -11.19
N ASN A 150 -0.79 3.08 -10.20
CA ASN A 150 -1.46 3.72 -9.07
C ASN A 150 -0.46 4.46 -8.18
N ALA A 151 0.71 3.86 -7.94
CA ALA A 151 1.77 4.49 -7.17
C ALA A 151 2.26 5.79 -7.82
N SER A 152 2.59 5.73 -9.11
CA SER A 152 3.02 6.91 -9.87
C SER A 152 1.94 7.98 -9.90
N GLY A 153 0.66 7.60 -10.05
CA GLY A 153 -0.47 8.52 -9.98
C GLY A 153 -0.54 9.30 -8.66
N ALA A 154 -0.32 8.62 -7.53
CA ALA A 154 -0.26 9.27 -6.22
C ALA A 154 0.93 10.22 -6.10
N LEU A 155 2.13 9.81 -6.58
CA LEU A 155 3.31 10.67 -6.56
C LEU A 155 3.13 11.93 -7.44
N HIS A 156 2.43 11.81 -8.58
CA HIS A 156 2.08 12.95 -9.42
C HIS A 156 1.07 13.88 -8.75
N HIS A 157 0.07 13.33 -8.05
CA HIS A 157 -0.89 14.13 -7.29
C HIS A 157 -0.19 15.04 -6.27
N PHE A 158 0.86 14.54 -5.61
CA PHE A 158 1.65 15.33 -4.66
C PHE A 158 2.78 16.15 -5.30
N ASN A 159 2.94 16.15 -6.63
CA ASN A 159 4.02 16.82 -7.34
C ASN A 159 5.44 16.37 -6.91
N VAL A 160 5.61 15.08 -6.60
CA VAL A 160 6.90 14.52 -6.14
C VAL A 160 7.44 13.38 -6.99
N ALA A 161 6.71 12.93 -8.01
CA ALA A 161 7.11 11.81 -8.87
C ALA A 161 8.54 11.94 -9.42
N GLN A 162 8.94 13.15 -9.80
CA GLN A 162 10.27 13.49 -10.33
C GLN A 162 11.42 13.32 -9.32
N LEU A 163 11.12 13.20 -8.02
CA LEU A 163 12.14 13.03 -6.97
C LEU A 163 12.56 11.56 -6.81
N PHE A 164 11.71 10.63 -7.25
CA PHE A 164 11.92 9.19 -7.13
C PHE A 164 12.67 8.64 -8.34
N ASP A 165 13.74 7.90 -8.07
CA ASP A 165 14.60 7.28 -9.07
C ASP A 165 14.00 5.95 -9.58
N LEU A 166 13.15 5.28 -8.77
CA LEU A 166 12.53 4.00 -9.11
C LEU A 166 11.23 3.75 -8.32
N VAL A 167 10.25 3.11 -8.95
CA VAL A 167 8.99 2.68 -8.32
C VAL A 167 8.75 1.22 -8.66
N ILE A 168 8.55 0.37 -7.64
CA ILE A 168 8.21 -1.05 -7.80
C ILE A 168 6.86 -1.33 -7.14
N GLY A 169 5.92 -1.82 -7.93
CA GLY A 169 4.57 -2.24 -7.52
C GLY A 169 4.35 -3.74 -7.66
N CYS A 170 3.14 -4.27 -7.46
CA CYS A 170 2.83 -5.70 -7.58
C CYS A 170 2.82 -6.25 -9.01
N ASP A 171 2.76 -5.37 -10.00
CA ASP A 171 2.60 -5.65 -11.42
C ASP A 171 3.92 -5.70 -12.20
N SER A 172 5.07 -5.45 -11.55
CA SER A 172 6.33 -5.78 -12.20
C SER A 172 6.73 -7.25 -11.93
N GLU A 173 7.43 -7.83 -12.88
CA GLU A 173 7.56 -9.29 -12.96
C GLU A 173 8.55 -9.88 -11.95
N GLY A 174 8.25 -11.08 -11.46
CA GLY A 174 9.25 -11.99 -10.89
C GLY A 174 9.52 -11.87 -9.38
N TYR A 175 8.65 -11.23 -8.61
CA TYR A 175 8.85 -11.11 -7.15
C TYR A 175 7.57 -11.20 -6.33
N ARG A 176 7.74 -11.56 -5.06
CA ARG A 176 6.72 -11.57 -4.03
C ARG A 176 6.63 -10.22 -3.34
N LEU A 177 5.42 -9.89 -2.90
CA LEU A 177 5.10 -8.67 -2.17
C LEU A 177 5.54 -8.73 -0.70
N LYS A 178 5.50 -7.57 -0.05
CA LYS A 178 5.65 -7.41 1.39
C LYS A 178 4.78 -8.46 2.11
N PRO A 179 5.28 -9.16 3.15
CA PRO A 179 6.53 -8.91 3.89
C PRO A 179 7.79 -9.50 3.25
N GLU A 180 7.71 -10.15 2.09
CA GLU A 180 8.86 -10.75 1.43
C GLU A 180 9.87 -9.69 0.98
N LYS A 181 11.17 -9.99 1.16
CA LYS A 181 12.28 -9.07 0.85
C LYS A 181 12.49 -8.73 -0.63
N GLN A 182 11.80 -9.41 -1.55
CA GLN A 182 12.15 -9.43 -2.96
C GLN A 182 12.02 -8.06 -3.64
N ILE A 183 11.01 -7.26 -3.28
CA ILE A 183 10.87 -5.89 -3.80
C ILE A 183 12.06 -5.03 -3.39
N LEU A 184 12.44 -5.05 -2.12
CA LEU A 184 13.54 -4.22 -1.62
C LEU A 184 14.89 -4.69 -2.18
N GLN A 185 15.09 -5.99 -2.33
CA GLN A 185 16.26 -6.54 -3.01
C GLN A 185 16.34 -6.06 -4.46
N ARG A 186 15.23 -6.09 -5.20
CA ARG A 186 15.18 -5.60 -6.58
C ARG A 186 15.50 -4.11 -6.67
N LEU A 187 14.94 -3.27 -5.79
CA LEU A 187 15.30 -1.84 -5.72
C LEU A 187 16.80 -1.63 -5.48
N CYS A 188 17.38 -2.41 -4.56
CA CYS A 188 18.81 -2.37 -4.28
C CYS A 188 19.65 -2.76 -5.51
N ASP A 189 19.27 -3.84 -6.19
CA ASP A 189 19.98 -4.35 -7.36
C ASP A 189 19.92 -3.38 -8.54
N GLU A 190 18.72 -2.89 -8.89
CA GLU A 190 18.52 -1.95 -10.00
C GLU A 190 19.24 -0.62 -9.77
N LEU A 191 19.33 -0.17 -8.51
CA LEU A 191 20.06 1.05 -8.17
C LEU A 191 21.54 0.81 -7.87
N SER A 192 22.00 -0.45 -7.89
CA SER A 192 23.37 -0.84 -7.53
C SER A 192 23.78 -0.35 -6.14
N ILE A 193 22.87 -0.45 -5.17
CA ILE A 193 23.07 -0.04 -3.77
C ILE A 193 22.92 -1.25 -2.87
N HIS A 194 23.92 -1.54 -2.05
CA HIS A 194 23.84 -2.66 -1.12
C HIS A 194 22.76 -2.40 -0.05
N PRO A 195 21.94 -3.41 0.33
CA PRO A 195 20.90 -3.26 1.36
C PRO A 195 21.30 -2.60 2.69
N HIS A 196 22.54 -2.78 3.18
CA HIS A 196 23.01 -2.12 4.41
C HIS A 196 23.20 -0.59 4.27
N ARG A 197 23.03 -0.03 3.07
CA ARG A 197 22.94 1.42 2.80
C ARG A 197 21.52 1.86 2.44
N CYS A 198 20.55 0.96 2.60
CA CYS A 198 19.14 1.19 2.33
C CYS A 198 18.40 1.44 3.65
N VAL A 199 17.52 2.43 3.66
CA VAL A 199 16.52 2.66 4.69
C VAL A 199 15.16 2.39 4.08
N MET A 200 14.35 1.55 4.71
CA MET A 200 12.93 1.37 4.39
C MET A 200 12.11 2.21 5.37
N VAL A 201 11.30 3.13 4.84
CA VAL A 201 10.34 3.94 5.59
C VAL A 201 8.95 3.37 5.31
N GLY A 202 8.25 2.91 6.34
CA GLY A 202 6.94 2.28 6.19
C GLY A 202 6.16 2.24 7.51
N ASP A 203 4.83 2.23 7.45
CA ASP A 203 3.95 2.26 8.63
C ASP A 203 3.52 0.86 9.10
N THR A 204 3.77 -0.18 8.31
CA THR A 204 3.25 -1.52 8.57
C THR A 204 4.32 -2.48 9.11
N CYS A 205 3.90 -3.52 9.84
CA CYS A 205 4.80 -4.60 10.23
C CYS A 205 5.42 -5.29 9.01
N ALA A 206 4.71 -5.36 7.88
CA ALA A 206 5.22 -5.96 6.65
C ALA A 206 6.43 -5.19 6.09
N ASP A 207 6.43 -3.85 6.19
CA ASP A 207 7.59 -3.03 5.80
C ASP A 207 8.80 -3.29 6.69
N MET A 208 8.58 -3.40 7.99
CA MET A 208 9.66 -3.63 8.96
C MET A 208 10.26 -5.04 8.82
N ILE A 209 9.44 -6.05 8.56
CA ILE A 209 9.90 -7.41 8.26
C ILE A 209 10.70 -7.42 6.95
N MET A 210 10.17 -6.81 5.89
CA MET A 210 10.86 -6.69 4.60
C MET A 210 12.23 -6.02 4.74
N ALA A 211 12.32 -4.92 5.49
CA ALA A 211 13.56 -4.21 5.75
C ALA A 211 14.59 -5.09 6.46
N LYS A 212 14.18 -5.72 7.56
CA LYS A 212 15.02 -6.61 8.37
C LYS A 212 15.56 -7.79 7.55
N ASP A 213 14.68 -8.48 6.82
CA ASP A 213 15.04 -9.68 6.07
C ASP A 213 15.91 -9.38 4.84
N SER A 214 15.87 -8.13 4.36
CA SER A 214 16.77 -7.61 3.33
C SER A 214 18.13 -7.18 3.86
N GLY A 215 18.29 -7.03 5.18
CA GLY A 215 19.48 -6.41 5.80
C GLY A 215 19.54 -4.89 5.65
N ALA A 216 18.38 -4.25 5.44
CA ALA A 216 18.20 -2.81 5.44
C ALA A 216 17.82 -2.30 6.85
N ILE A 217 17.84 -0.98 7.02
CA ILE A 217 17.36 -0.31 8.24
C ILE A 217 15.86 -0.02 8.05
N GLY A 218 15.02 -0.49 8.97
CA GLY A 218 13.59 -0.12 9.00
C GLY A 218 13.34 1.11 9.87
N VAL A 219 12.49 2.02 9.39
CA VAL A 219 11.98 3.19 10.12
C VAL A 219 10.45 3.21 9.96
N GLY A 220 9.74 3.14 11.08
CA GLY A 220 8.27 3.24 11.14
C GLY A 220 7.81 4.24 12.17
#